data_AF-A0A024G7U6-F1
#
_entry.id   AF-A0A024G7U6-F1
#
_cell.length_a   1.000
_cell.length_b   1.000
_cell.length_c   1.000
_cell.angle_alpha   90.00
_cell.angle_beta   90.00
_cell.angle_gamma   90.00
#
_symmetry.space_group_name_H-M   'P 1'
#
loop_
_entity.id
_entity.type
_entity.pdbx_description
1 polymer ?
#
loop_
_entity_poly.entity_id
_entity_poly.type
_entity_poly.pdbx_seq_one_letter_code
_entity_poly.pdbx_strand_id
1 'polypeptide(L)' 'MAATRGAAFIGRYDLTIVSDRKCARSTLGYCQQFDALHDCLTVREKLQLYVRLKEYRSRYIPEFLEKKYRTSN' A
#
# COMPACT_ATOMS: atom_id res chain seq x y z
N MET A 1 3.49 -5.91 -11.78
CA MET A 1 4.88 -6.12 -11.33
C MET A 1 5.43 -7.31 -12.09
N ALA A 2 6.46 -7.11 -12.89
CA ALA A 2 7.19 -8.17 -13.57
C ALA A 2 8.66 -7.72 -13.64
N ALA A 3 9.59 -8.64 -13.40
CA ALA A 3 11.01 -8.33 -13.53
C ALA A 3 11.33 -8.02 -14.98
N THR A 4 12.02 -6.91 -15.24
CA THR A 4 12.41 -6.52 -16.61
C THR A 4 13.40 -7.53 -17.20
N ARG A 5 14.23 -8.16 -16.35
CA ARG A 5 15.15 -9.26 -16.65
C ARG A 5 15.31 -10.14 -15.42
N GLY A 6 15.59 -11.43 -15.60
CA GLY A 6 15.87 -12.38 -14.52
C GLY A 6 14.63 -12.76 -13.69
N ALA A 7 14.87 -13.32 -12.50
CA ALA A 7 13.85 -13.68 -11.53
C ALA A 7 13.95 -12.80 -10.29
N ALA A 8 12.80 -12.53 -9.65
CA ALA A 8 12.71 -11.70 -8.45
C ALA A 8 11.74 -12.34 -7.46
N PHE A 9 12.08 -12.27 -6.17
CA PHE A 9 11.33 -12.93 -5.11
C PHE A 9 10.98 -11.94 -4.00
N ILE A 10 9.76 -12.01 -3.47
CA ILE A 10 9.31 -11.25 -2.29
C ILE A 10 8.89 -12.24 -1.22
N GLY A 11 9.69 -12.37 -0.16
CA GLY A 11 9.50 -13.42 0.85
C GLY A 11 9.56 -14.80 0.19
N ARG A 12 8.44 -15.52 0.19
CA ARG A 12 8.29 -16.84 -0.46
C ARG A 12 7.67 -16.80 -1.86
N TYR A 13 7.35 -15.63 -2.38
CA TYR A 13 6.60 -15.47 -3.63
C TYR A 13 7.55 -15.18 -4.79
N ASP A 14 7.41 -15.94 -5.87
CA ASP A 14 8.16 -15.74 -7.12
C ASP A 14 7.39 -14.78 -8.05
N LEU A 15 8.00 -13.65 -8.39
CA LEU A 15 7.36 -12.63 -9.23
C LEU A 15 7.33 -13.00 -10.72
N THR A 16 7.97 -14.09 -11.14
CA THR A 16 7.77 -14.65 -12.47
C THR A 16 6.37 -15.27 -12.59
N ILE A 17 5.82 -15.81 -11.49
CA ILE A 17 4.51 -16.47 -11.44
C ILE A 17 3.39 -15.44 -11.22
N VAL A 18 2.38 -15.45 -12.09
CA VAL A 18 1.30 -14.43 -12.08
C VAL A 18 0.48 -14.47 -10.78
N SER A 19 0.18 -15.66 -10.27
CA SER A 19 -0.58 -15.86 -9.03
C SER A 19 0.18 -15.31 -7.81
N ASP A 20 1.47 -15.58 -7.72
CA ASP A 20 2.34 -15.14 -6.63
C ASP A 20 2.48 -13.62 -6.57
N ARG A 21 2.43 -12.91 -7.71
CA ARG A 21 2.43 -11.44 -7.74
C ARG A 21 1.27 -10.83 -6.96
N LYS A 22 0.10 -11.47 -6.94
CA LYS A 22 -1.06 -10.97 -6.16
C LYS A 22 -0.77 -11.10 -4.66
N CYS A 23 -0.26 -12.26 -4.24
CA CYS A 23 0.09 -12.53 -2.85
C CYS A 23 1.27 -11.67 -2.37
N ALA A 24 2.28 -11.44 -3.21
CA ALA A 24 3.38 -10.54 -2.90
C ALA A 24 2.91 -9.08 -2.76
N ARG A 25 1.91 -8.66 -3.53
CA ARG A 25 1.40 -7.28 -3.48
C ARG A 25 0.56 -6.99 -2.22
N SER A 26 -0.08 -8.01 -1.63
CA SER A 26 -0.80 -7.84 -0.36
C SER A 26 0.15 -7.70 0.83
N THR A 27 1.39 -8.18 0.73
CA THR A 27 2.39 -8.04 1.80
C THR A 27 3.22 -6.75 1.71
N LEU A 28 3.21 -6.06 0.56
CA LEU A 28 3.99 -4.83 0.34
C LEU A 28 3.19 -3.54 0.60
N GLY A 29 3.83 -2.59 1.29
CA GLY A 29 3.45 -1.17 1.27
C GLY A 29 4.13 -0.43 0.11
N TYR A 30 3.43 0.49 -0.56
CA TYR A 30 4.00 1.28 -1.66
C TYR A 30 4.01 2.76 -1.31
N CYS A 31 5.20 3.35 -1.15
CA CYS A 31 5.35 4.80 -1.02
C CYS A 31 5.84 5.36 -2.36
N GLN A 32 5.08 6.30 -2.95
CA GLN A 32 5.46 6.91 -4.22
C GLN A 32 6.66 7.85 -4.02
N GLN A 33 7.61 7.86 -4.97
CA GLN A 33 8.76 8.77 -4.94
C GLN A 33 8.37 10.24 -5.12
N PHE A 34 7.25 10.49 -5.80
CA PHE A 34 6.61 11.79 -5.85
C PHE A 34 5.37 11.75 -4.98
N ASP A 35 5.09 12.86 -4.32
CA ASP A 35 3.89 13.00 -3.55
C ASP A 35 2.70 13.08 -4.52
N ALA A 36 1.96 11.98 -4.71
CA ALA A 36 0.68 12.01 -5.43
C ALA A 36 -0.40 12.68 -4.54
N LEU A 37 -0.04 13.77 -3.86
CA LEU A 37 -0.95 14.56 -3.03
C LEU A 37 -1.90 15.20 -4.01
N HIS A 38 -3.14 14.72 -3.98
CA HIS A 38 -4.22 15.47 -4.57
C HIS A 38 -4.32 16.74 -3.73
N ASP A 39 -4.00 17.90 -4.32
CA ASP A 39 -3.96 19.18 -3.60
C ASP A 39 -5.30 19.55 -2.94
N CYS A 40 -6.38 18.86 -3.34
CA CYS A 40 -7.72 19.01 -2.79
C CYS A 40 -8.01 18.15 -1.56
N LEU A 41 -7.08 17.31 -1.08
CA LEU A 41 -7.29 16.39 0.04
C LEU A 41 -6.38 16.73 1.22
N THR A 42 -6.97 16.76 2.42
CA THR A 42 -6.21 16.84 3.68
C THR A 42 -5.40 15.56 3.91
N VAL A 43 -4.39 15.62 4.79
CA VAL A 43 -3.56 14.47 5.19
C VAL A 43 -4.43 13.29 5.65
N ARG A 44 -5.51 13.56 6.40
CA ARG A 44 -6.43 12.53 6.89
C ARG A 44 -7.21 11.87 5.76
N GLU A 45 -7.73 12.65 4.82
CA GLU A 45 -8.49 12.14 3.67
C GLU A 45 -7.60 11.32 2.73
N LYS A 46 -6.34 11.74 2.56
CA LYS A 46 -5.37 11.01 1.76
C LYS A 46 -5.00 9.67 2.38
N LEU A 47 -4.78 9.63 3.70
CA LEU A 47 -4.57 8.37 4.42
C LEU A 47 -5.81 7.47 4.32
N GLN A 48 -7.02 8.03 4.43
CA GLN A 48 -8.26 7.27 4.30
C GLN A 48 -8.44 6.68 2.91
N LEU A 49 -8.14 7.45 1.86
CA LEU A 49 -8.15 7.02 0.47
C LEU A 49 -7.17 5.86 0.24
N TYR A 50 -5.94 5.99 0.74
CA TYR A 50 -4.90 4.98 0.58
C TYR A 50 -5.26 3.66 1.31
N VAL A 51 -5.79 3.76 2.52
CA VAL A 51 -6.24 2.59 3.31
C VAL A 51 -7.40 1.87 2.63
N ARG A 52 -8.36 2.61 2.04
CA ARG A 52 -9.46 2.02 1.25
C ARG A 52 -8.95 1.32 -0.01
N LEU A 53 -7.99 1.90 -0.72
CA LEU A 53 -7.37 1.29 -1.91
C LEU A 53 -6.62 -0.01 -1.57
N LYS A 54 -6.07 -0.11 -0.35
CA LYS A 54 -5.43 -1.32 0.18
C LYS A 54 -6.42 -2.37 0.71
N GLU A 55 -7.72 -2.20 0.47
CA GLU A 55 -8.80 -3.14 0.84
C GLU A 55 -8.93 -3.42 2.34
N TYR A 56 -8.49 -2.49 3.20
CA TYR A 56 -8.79 -2.60 4.63
C TYR A 56 -10.31 -2.51 4.86
N ARG A 57 -10.86 -3.41 5.69
CA ARG A 57 -12.29 -3.34 6.02
C ARG A 57 -12.60 -2.00 6.67
N SER A 58 -13.67 -1.35 6.21
CA SER A 58 -14.12 -0.01 6.64
C SER A 58 -14.12 0.19 8.16
N ARG A 59 -14.41 -0.86 8.93
CA ARG A 59 -14.46 -0.86 10.40
C ARG A 59 -13.11 -0.59 11.08
N TYR A 60 -11.99 -0.98 10.47
CA TYR A 60 -10.64 -0.82 11.06
C TYR A 60 -9.94 0.47 10.63
N ILE A 61 -10.49 1.16 9.62
CA ILE A 61 -9.92 2.40 9.08
C ILE A 61 -9.77 3.49 10.16
N PRO A 62 -10.79 3.85 10.96
CA PRO A 62 -10.65 4.93 11.93
C PRO A 62 -9.55 4.66 12.97
N GLU A 63 -9.50 3.46 13.55
CA GLU A 63 -8.47 3.09 14.53
C GLU A 63 -7.05 3.13 13.92
N PHE A 64 -6.89 2.60 12.71
CA PHE A 64 -5.61 2.60 12.01
C PHE A 64 -5.12 4.02 11.68
N LEU A 65 -6.04 4.89 11.26
CA LEU A 65 -5.74 6.29 10.94
C LEU A 65 -5.31 7.06 12.19
N GLU A 66 -6.03 6.94 13.31
CA GLU A 66 -5.66 7.62 14.56
C GLU A 66 -4.28 7.18 15.06
N LYS A 67 -3.96 5.88 14.95
CA LYS A 67 -2.64 5.36 15.29
C LYS A 67 -1.54 5.93 14.40
N LYS A 68 -1.76 5.98 13.08
CA LYS A 68 -0.78 6.52 12.13
C LYS A 68 -0.61 8.03 12.22
N TYR A 69 -1.69 8.76 12.47
CA TYR A 69 -1.66 10.22 12.61
C TYR A 69 -0.87 10.65 13.85
N ARG A 70 -1.04 9.94 14.98
CA ARG A 70 -0.30 10.20 16.24
C ARG A 70 1.20 9.92 16.17
N THR A 71 1.67 9.07 15.27
CA THR A 71 3.11 8.77 15.13
C THR A 71 3.85 9.76 14.21
N SER A 72 3.11 10.58 13.47
CA SER A 72 3.66 11.60 12.55
C SER A 72 3.64 13.02 13.12
N ASN A 73 3.31 13.20 14.40
CA ASN A 73 3.34 14.45 15.15
C ASN A 73 4.16 14.23 16.43
#